data_AF-A0A173SB41-F1
#
_entry.id   AF-A0A173SB41-F1
#
_cell.length_a   1.000
_cell.length_b   1.000
_cell.length_c   1.000
_cell.angle_alpha   90.00
_cell.angle_beta   90.00
_cell.angle_gamma   90.00
#
_symmetry.space_group_name_H-M   'P 1'
#
loop_
_entity.id
_entity.type
_entity.pdbx_description
1 polymer ?
#
loop_
_entity_poly.entity_id
_entity_poly.type
_entity_poly.pdbx_seq_one_letter_code
_entity_poly.pdbx_strand_id
1 'polypeptide(L)'
;MNDLLESKKDELHNIEELKDISENPVIKTAASLINLFPGAGAFITSTIADGLKAFENKKREEIEKIIFDDGTITLDDVKDVHFIMEYIRLMEVVDRLSENKKVKYMGRLFKNAVLSNEENKYDIFDERLHKFDQLSNREIEVMYYLYESQYDIEREPFGTYGEETPDDKRLRIWKTFLKFAEKHGYHKRLAEEIIAGTTRTGFCKIQYLNVTDKTKVIYLLTGEYFKFIKQIGLNE
;
A
#
# COMPACT_ATOMS: atom_id res chain seq x y z
N MET A 1 -26.14 17.56 3.24
CA MET A 1 -26.43 16.23 2.67
C MET A 1 -26.44 16.37 1.16
N ASN A 2 -25.45 15.78 0.50
CA ASN A 2 -25.56 15.08 -0.79
C ASN A 2 -26.12 15.72 -2.08
N ASP A 3 -26.13 17.04 -2.31
CA ASP A 3 -26.56 17.51 -3.65
C ASP A 3 -25.61 17.07 -4.78
N LEU A 4 -24.29 17.11 -4.53
CA LEU A 4 -23.28 16.55 -5.46
C LEU A 4 -23.34 15.02 -5.50
N LEU A 5 -23.73 14.36 -4.40
CA LEU A 5 -23.69 12.90 -4.30
C LEU A 5 -24.93 12.26 -4.94
N GLU A 6 -26.11 12.87 -4.78
CA GLU A 6 -27.36 12.48 -5.46
C GLU A 6 -27.26 12.74 -6.96
N SER A 7 -26.75 13.90 -7.39
CA SER A 7 -26.57 14.17 -8.83
C SER A 7 -25.62 13.16 -9.50
N LYS A 8 -24.63 12.67 -8.75
CA LYS A 8 -23.64 11.70 -9.24
C LYS A 8 -24.17 10.26 -9.24
N LYS A 9 -25.13 9.96 -8.36
CA LYS A 9 -25.86 8.68 -8.35
C LYS A 9 -26.77 8.54 -9.58
N ASP A 10 -27.41 9.64 -9.99
CA ASP A 10 -28.25 9.67 -11.19
C ASP A 10 -27.45 9.53 -12.50
N GLU A 11 -26.22 10.07 -12.55
CA GLU A 11 -25.31 9.91 -13.69
C GLU A 11 -24.83 8.45 -13.88
N LEU A 12 -24.67 7.70 -12.78
CA LEU A 12 -24.25 6.29 -12.81
C LEU A 12 -25.34 5.35 -13.34
N HIS A 13 -26.60 5.76 -13.34
CA HIS A 13 -27.71 4.94 -13.82
C HIS A 13 -27.88 4.92 -15.36
N ASN A 14 -27.15 5.76 -16.11
CA ASN A 14 -27.47 6.06 -17.52
C ASN A 14 -26.40 5.68 -18.56
N ILE A 15 -25.50 4.74 -18.30
CA ILE A 15 -24.45 4.38 -19.29
C ILE A 15 -24.76 3.03 -19.96
N GLU A 16 -25.51 3.10 -21.06
CA GLU A 16 -25.61 2.02 -22.06
C GLU A 16 -24.63 2.23 -23.23
N GLU A 17 -24.07 1.10 -23.67
CA GLU A 17 -23.33 0.84 -24.90
C GLU A 17 -21.98 1.54 -25.17
N LEU A 18 -20.93 0.71 -25.27
CA LEU A 18 -19.79 0.78 -26.22
C LEU A 18 -18.82 -0.39 -25.93
N LYS A 19 -18.38 -1.05 -27.01
CA LYS A 19 -17.65 -2.34 -27.08
C LYS A 19 -16.13 -2.15 -27.18
N ASP A 20 -15.39 -2.66 -26.19
CA ASP A 20 -14.28 -3.63 -26.29
C ASP A 20 -13.58 -3.69 -24.91
N ILE A 21 -13.63 -4.83 -24.22
CA ILE A 21 -13.16 -5.06 -22.82
C ILE A 21 -13.89 -4.22 -21.75
N SER A 22 -14.35 -3.03 -22.13
CA SER A 22 -15.28 -2.10 -21.50
C SER A 22 -16.68 -2.66 -21.29
N GLU A 23 -17.02 -3.88 -21.68
CA GLU A 23 -18.41 -4.39 -21.60
C GLU A 23 -18.81 -4.86 -20.20
N ASN A 24 -17.86 -5.10 -19.29
CA ASN A 24 -18.21 -5.47 -17.92
C ASN A 24 -18.87 -4.25 -17.23
N PRO A 25 -20.15 -4.35 -16.81
CA PRO A 25 -20.85 -3.23 -16.19
C PRO A 25 -20.14 -2.69 -14.94
N VAL A 26 -19.38 -3.53 -14.23
CA VAL A 26 -18.53 -3.13 -13.10
C VAL A 26 -17.40 -2.21 -13.57
N ILE A 27 -16.71 -2.58 -14.65
CA ILE A 27 -15.61 -1.80 -15.24
C ILE A 27 -16.15 -0.49 -15.84
N LYS A 28 -17.31 -0.50 -16.51
CA LYS A 28 -17.95 0.74 -17.00
C LYS A 28 -18.29 1.69 -15.87
N THR A 29 -18.85 1.16 -14.79
CA THR A 29 -19.25 1.94 -13.62
C THR A 29 -18.00 2.52 -12.94
N ALA A 30 -16.93 1.73 -12.79
CA ALA A 30 -15.68 2.23 -12.23
C ALA A 30 -15.01 3.31 -13.10
N ALA A 31 -14.94 3.08 -14.42
CA ALA A 31 -14.35 4.04 -15.36
C ALA A 31 -15.16 5.34 -15.44
N SER A 32 -16.49 5.28 -15.27
CA SER A 32 -17.32 6.50 -15.23
C SER A 32 -17.04 7.34 -13.98
N LEU A 33 -16.78 6.72 -12.82
CA LEU A 33 -16.39 7.43 -11.59
C LEU A 33 -15.16 8.32 -11.79
N ILE A 34 -14.19 7.87 -12.59
CA ILE A 34 -12.97 8.63 -12.92
C ILE A 34 -13.31 9.93 -13.66
N ASN A 35 -14.33 9.91 -14.53
CA ASN A 35 -14.76 11.07 -15.32
C ASN A 35 -15.57 12.10 -14.50
N LEU A 36 -15.99 11.77 -13.26
CA LEU A 36 -16.86 12.62 -12.45
C LEU A 36 -16.13 13.76 -11.73
N PHE A 37 -14.79 13.77 -11.67
CA PHE A 37 -14.00 14.76 -10.94
C PHE A 37 -13.20 15.72 -11.87
N PRO A 38 -13.47 17.04 -11.82
CA PRO A 38 -12.67 18.03 -12.52
C PRO A 38 -11.34 18.21 -11.77
N GLY A 39 -10.31 17.51 -12.22
CA GLY A 39 -8.97 17.51 -11.60
C GLY A 39 -8.05 16.40 -12.09
N ALA A 40 -8.60 15.30 -12.60
CA ALA A 40 -7.89 14.19 -13.25
C ALA A 40 -7.32 14.52 -14.66
N GLY A 41 -7.34 15.80 -15.05
CA GLY A 41 -6.99 16.26 -16.40
C GLY A 41 -6.52 17.70 -16.42
N ALA A 42 -5.52 18.05 -15.59
CA ALA A 42 -4.86 19.34 -15.72
C ALA A 42 -4.14 19.42 -17.08
N PHE A 43 -4.60 20.33 -17.92
CA PHE A 43 -4.08 20.68 -19.24
C PHE A 43 -2.55 20.85 -19.23
N ILE A 44 -1.83 19.97 -19.93
CA ILE A 44 -0.44 20.18 -20.32
C ILE A 44 -0.39 20.15 -21.86
N THR A 45 0.45 21.00 -22.45
CA THR A 45 0.54 21.30 -23.88
C THR A 45 1.19 20.19 -24.73
N SER A 46 0.80 20.15 -26.00
CA SER A 46 0.59 18.99 -26.91
C SER A 46 1.83 18.24 -27.46
N THR A 47 2.88 18.01 -26.67
CA THR A 47 3.91 17.01 -27.05
C THR A 47 4.54 16.34 -25.83
N ILE A 48 4.66 17.07 -24.71
CA ILE A 48 4.92 16.50 -23.37
C ILE A 48 3.65 15.87 -22.79
N ALA A 49 2.48 16.44 -23.15
CA ALA A 49 1.16 15.99 -22.74
C ALA A 49 0.87 14.54 -23.10
N ASP A 50 1.31 14.07 -24.27
CA ASP A 50 0.93 12.73 -24.74
C ASP A 50 1.70 11.64 -24.00
N GLY A 51 2.98 11.89 -23.69
CA GLY A 51 3.79 11.00 -22.85
C GLY A 51 3.35 10.99 -21.40
N LEU A 52 2.97 12.15 -20.85
CA LEU A 52 2.44 12.25 -19.48
C LEU A 52 1.06 11.61 -19.35
N LYS A 53 0.15 11.87 -20.30
CA LYS A 53 -1.17 11.22 -20.36
C LYS A 53 -1.03 9.71 -20.55
N ALA A 54 -0.12 9.25 -21.41
CA ALA A 54 0.13 7.82 -21.56
C ALA A 54 0.68 7.19 -20.26
N PHE A 55 1.51 7.91 -19.51
CA PHE A 55 2.03 7.45 -18.22
C PHE A 55 0.94 7.40 -17.14
N GLU A 56 0.11 8.43 -17.04
CA GLU A 56 -1.06 8.47 -16.15
C GLU A 56 -2.05 7.35 -16.51
N ASN A 57 -2.44 7.24 -17.77
CA ASN A 57 -3.34 6.19 -18.25
C ASN A 57 -2.81 4.79 -17.94
N LYS A 58 -1.51 4.55 -18.11
CA LYS A 58 -0.90 3.25 -17.78
C LYS A 58 -1.03 2.91 -16.29
N LYS A 59 -0.85 3.89 -15.39
CA LYS A 59 -1.05 3.67 -13.94
C LYS A 59 -2.51 3.34 -13.63
N ARG A 60 -3.45 4.05 -14.25
CA ARG A 60 -4.89 3.81 -14.06
C ARG A 60 -5.32 2.44 -14.59
N GLU A 61 -4.91 2.09 -15.81
CA GLU A 61 -5.16 0.76 -16.40
C GLU A 61 -4.57 -0.37 -15.53
N GLU A 62 -3.39 -0.17 -14.95
CA GLU A 62 -2.79 -1.15 -14.04
C GLU A 62 -3.62 -1.33 -12.76
N ILE A 63 -4.11 -0.24 -12.16
CA ILE A 63 -5.02 -0.29 -11.01
C ILE A 63 -6.33 -1.00 -11.35
N GLU A 64 -6.95 -0.63 -12.47
CA GLU A 64 -8.21 -1.24 -12.92
C GLU A 64 -8.06 -2.75 -13.12
N LYS A 65 -7.00 -3.18 -13.80
CA LYS A 65 -6.71 -4.60 -14.00
C LYS A 65 -6.60 -5.34 -12.67
N ILE A 66 -5.85 -4.78 -11.72
CA ILE A 66 -5.65 -5.41 -10.41
C ILE A 66 -6.98 -5.55 -9.66
N ILE A 67 -7.82 -4.51 -9.69
CA ILE A 67 -9.06 -4.48 -8.91
C ILE A 67 -10.14 -5.36 -9.56
N PHE A 68 -10.33 -5.27 -10.88
CA PHE A 68 -11.54 -5.76 -11.54
C PHE A 68 -11.35 -7.01 -12.41
N ASP A 69 -10.15 -7.35 -12.86
CA ASP A 69 -9.96 -8.40 -13.89
C ASP A 69 -10.42 -9.80 -13.45
N ASP A 70 -10.33 -10.12 -12.15
CA ASP A 70 -10.70 -11.44 -11.64
C ASP A 70 -12.19 -11.57 -11.25
N GLY A 71 -12.98 -10.51 -11.45
CA GLY A 71 -14.42 -10.52 -11.19
C GLY A 71 -14.82 -10.66 -9.71
N THR A 72 -13.88 -10.50 -8.78
CA THR A 72 -14.19 -10.58 -7.33
C THR A 72 -14.93 -9.36 -6.80
N ILE A 73 -14.74 -8.19 -7.43
CA ILE A 73 -15.47 -6.96 -7.14
C ILE A 73 -16.77 -6.95 -7.93
N THR A 74 -17.89 -6.78 -7.23
CA THR A 74 -19.23 -6.82 -7.81
C THR A 74 -19.78 -5.43 -8.12
N LEU A 75 -20.92 -5.38 -8.82
CA LEU A 75 -21.59 -4.11 -9.11
C LEU A 75 -22.13 -3.44 -7.83
N ASP A 76 -22.51 -4.22 -6.82
CA ASP A 76 -22.99 -3.69 -5.55
C ASP A 76 -21.83 -3.04 -4.76
N ASP A 77 -20.62 -3.62 -4.83
CA ASP A 77 -19.42 -3.01 -4.26
C ASP A 77 -19.13 -1.64 -4.89
N VAL A 78 -19.18 -1.54 -6.23
CA VAL A 78 -18.86 -0.29 -6.94
C VAL A 78 -19.93 0.80 -6.73
N LYS A 79 -21.17 0.41 -6.40
CA LYS A 79 -22.26 1.35 -6.08
C LYS A 79 -22.20 1.86 -4.64
N ASP A 80 -21.40 1.22 -3.78
CA ASP A 80 -21.21 1.67 -2.40
C ASP A 80 -20.50 3.03 -2.38
N VAL A 81 -21.04 3.97 -1.59
CA VAL A 81 -20.50 5.33 -1.54
C VAL A 81 -19.09 5.39 -0.96
N HIS A 82 -18.77 4.52 0.00
CA HIS A 82 -17.44 4.44 0.59
C HIS A 82 -16.45 3.81 -0.38
N PHE A 83 -16.86 2.80 -1.16
CA PHE A 83 -16.05 2.30 -2.27
C PHE A 83 -15.66 3.44 -3.22
N ILE A 84 -16.65 4.22 -3.66
CA ILE A 84 -16.45 5.32 -4.60
C ILE A 84 -15.47 6.35 -4.02
N MET A 85 -15.69 6.79 -2.79
CA MET A 85 -14.83 7.76 -2.12
C MET A 85 -13.39 7.28 -1.98
N GLU A 86 -13.19 6.05 -1.51
CA GLU A 86 -11.85 5.49 -1.30
C GLU A 86 -11.14 5.18 -2.63
N TYR A 87 -11.89 4.79 -3.65
CA TYR A 87 -11.36 4.64 -5.01
C TYR A 87 -10.86 5.98 -5.55
N ILE A 88 -11.60 7.07 -5.36
CA ILE A 88 -11.16 8.42 -5.77
C ILE A 88 -9.86 8.81 -5.06
N ARG A 89 -9.79 8.61 -3.74
CA ARG A 89 -8.57 8.89 -2.95
C ARG A 89 -7.36 8.08 -3.42
N LEU A 90 -7.58 6.79 -3.73
CA LEU A 90 -6.56 5.94 -4.35
C LEU A 90 -6.04 6.56 -5.64
N MET A 91 -6.94 6.95 -6.55
CA MET A 91 -6.56 7.51 -7.84
C MET A 91 -5.78 8.82 -7.67
N GLU A 92 -6.19 9.70 -6.75
CA GLU A 92 -5.45 10.94 -6.46
C GLU A 92 -4.02 10.68 -5.98
N VAL A 93 -3.81 9.65 -5.15
CA VAL A 93 -2.46 9.24 -4.70
C VAL A 93 -1.67 8.68 -5.88
N VAL A 94 -2.27 7.77 -6.66
CA VAL A 94 -1.65 7.12 -7.82
C VAL A 94 -1.22 8.15 -8.87
N ASP A 95 -2.04 9.16 -9.14
CA ASP A 95 -1.76 10.21 -10.12
C ASP A 95 -0.50 11.00 -9.75
N ARG A 96 -0.30 11.30 -8.46
CA ARG A 96 0.88 12.02 -7.96
C ARG A 96 2.18 11.23 -7.99
N LEU A 97 2.13 9.90 -8.10
CA LEU A 97 3.33 9.07 -8.12
C LEU A 97 4.17 9.34 -9.38
N SER A 98 5.45 9.66 -9.17
CA SER A 98 6.44 9.82 -10.24
C SER A 98 6.99 8.48 -10.76
N GLU A 99 6.72 7.37 -10.04
CA GLU A 99 7.17 6.01 -10.40
C GLU A 99 6.06 4.99 -10.17
N ASN A 100 6.00 3.94 -11.01
CA ASN A 100 4.92 2.94 -10.97
C ASN A 100 5.13 1.84 -9.92
N LYS A 101 6.27 1.79 -9.24
CA LYS A 101 6.64 0.67 -8.35
C LYS A 101 5.60 0.38 -7.25
N LYS A 102 4.90 1.42 -6.78
CA LYS A 102 3.88 1.29 -5.74
C LYS A 102 2.47 1.01 -6.24
N VAL A 103 2.20 1.27 -7.52
CA VAL A 103 0.85 1.25 -8.11
C VAL A 103 0.21 -0.13 -7.90
N LYS A 104 0.96 -1.19 -8.22
CA LYS A 104 0.50 -2.57 -7.99
C LYS A 104 0.09 -2.84 -6.55
N TYR A 105 0.90 -2.40 -5.59
CA TYR A 105 0.67 -2.61 -4.17
C TYR A 105 -0.52 -1.79 -3.65
N MET A 106 -0.71 -0.57 -4.14
CA MET A 106 -1.86 0.28 -3.81
C MET A 106 -3.17 -0.30 -4.36
N GLY A 107 -3.17 -0.83 -5.58
CA GLY A 107 -4.33 -1.52 -6.15
C GLY A 107 -4.71 -2.77 -5.36
N ARG A 108 -3.72 -3.59 -4.96
CA ARG A 108 -3.94 -4.75 -4.09
C ARG A 108 -4.45 -4.35 -2.70
N LEU A 109 -3.90 -3.28 -2.12
CA LEU A 109 -4.35 -2.74 -0.83
C LEU A 109 -5.84 -2.40 -0.88
N PHE A 110 -6.27 -1.65 -1.90
CA PHE A 110 -7.67 -1.26 -2.06
C PHE A 110 -8.57 -2.46 -2.28
N LYS A 111 -8.21 -3.33 -3.22
CA LYS A 111 -8.98 -4.55 -3.51
C LYS A 111 -9.21 -5.40 -2.25
N ASN A 112 -8.13 -5.65 -1.52
CA ASN A 112 -8.19 -6.48 -0.31
C ASN A 112 -8.92 -5.78 0.84
N ALA A 113 -8.95 -4.45 0.87
CA ALA A 113 -9.80 -3.71 1.79
C ALA A 113 -11.28 -3.87 1.42
N VAL A 114 -11.65 -3.72 0.15
CA VAL A 114 -13.05 -3.89 -0.31
C VAL A 114 -13.56 -5.30 0.01
N LEU A 115 -12.73 -6.33 -0.24
CA LEU A 115 -13.04 -7.74 0.04
C LEU A 115 -12.95 -8.13 1.52
N SER A 116 -12.52 -7.22 2.40
CA SER A 116 -12.45 -7.47 3.83
C SER A 116 -13.84 -7.49 4.47
N ASN A 117 -14.01 -8.37 5.46
CA ASN A 117 -15.19 -8.41 6.33
C ASN A 117 -15.05 -7.48 7.56
N GLU A 118 -13.96 -6.71 7.66
CA GLU A 118 -13.78 -5.73 8.74
C GLU A 118 -14.80 -4.57 8.57
N GLU A 119 -15.52 -4.24 9.64
CA GLU A 119 -16.54 -3.19 9.61
C GLU A 119 -15.96 -1.82 9.22
N ASN A 120 -14.75 -1.51 9.70
CA ASN A 120 -14.02 -0.28 9.42
C ASN A 120 -12.98 -0.43 8.30
N LYS A 121 -13.22 -1.34 7.34
CA LYS A 121 -12.26 -1.66 6.26
C LYS A 121 -11.80 -0.44 5.45
N TYR A 122 -12.67 0.53 5.22
CA TYR A 122 -12.35 1.75 4.46
C TYR A 122 -11.50 2.74 5.27
N ASP A 123 -11.75 2.89 6.58
CA ASP A 123 -10.91 3.72 7.45
C ASP A 123 -9.49 3.13 7.55
N ILE A 124 -9.40 1.81 7.71
CA ILE A 124 -8.13 1.08 7.73
C ILE A 124 -7.39 1.23 6.40
N PHE A 125 -8.12 1.17 5.29
CA PHE A 125 -7.56 1.41 3.96
C PHE A 125 -6.96 2.80 3.84
N ASP A 126 -7.71 3.86 4.17
CA ASP A 126 -7.25 5.24 4.06
C ASP A 126 -6.00 5.49 4.91
N GLU A 127 -6.00 4.99 6.15
CA GLU A 127 -4.84 5.07 7.05
C GLU A 127 -3.61 4.38 6.45
N ARG A 128 -3.77 3.16 5.89
CA ARG A 128 -2.67 2.40 5.28
C ARG A 128 -2.19 3.03 3.98
N LEU A 129 -3.10 3.55 3.16
CA LEU A 129 -2.79 4.27 1.92
C LEU A 129 -1.94 5.50 2.24
N HIS A 130 -2.35 6.30 3.23
CA HIS A 130 -1.61 7.47 3.66
C HIS A 130 -0.20 7.13 4.18
N LYS A 131 -0.08 6.11 5.03
CA LYS A 131 1.23 5.63 5.50
C LYS A 131 2.12 5.15 4.35
N PHE A 132 1.56 4.43 3.39
CA PHE A 132 2.32 3.89 2.26
C PHE A 132 2.73 4.95 1.24
N ASP A 133 1.89 5.97 1.02
CA ASP A 133 2.21 7.13 0.19
C ASP A 133 3.48 7.83 0.72
N GLN A 134 3.56 8.05 2.03
CA GLN A 134 4.68 8.71 2.69
C GLN A 134 6.02 7.95 2.64
N LEU A 135 6.02 6.62 2.42
CA LEU A 135 7.25 5.83 2.42
C LEU A 135 8.00 5.96 1.09
N SER A 136 9.28 6.27 1.10
CA SER A 136 10.10 6.14 -0.11
C SER A 136 10.29 4.67 -0.51
N ASN A 137 10.65 4.41 -1.78
CA ASN A 137 10.98 3.05 -2.23
C ASN A 137 12.10 2.40 -1.39
N ARG A 138 13.10 3.20 -0.97
CA ARG A 138 14.20 2.73 -0.11
C ARG A 138 13.71 2.34 1.28
N GLU A 139 12.76 3.08 1.83
CA GLU A 139 12.15 2.72 3.11
C GLU A 139 11.36 1.43 3.01
N ILE A 140 10.58 1.25 1.93
CA ILE A 140 9.84 0.00 1.68
C ILE A 140 10.80 -1.19 1.59
N GLU A 141 11.90 -1.07 0.83
CA GLU A 141 12.91 -2.12 0.69
C GLU A 141 13.58 -2.46 2.03
N VAL A 142 14.06 -1.45 2.77
CA VAL A 142 14.73 -1.67 4.06
C VAL A 142 13.76 -2.26 5.10
N MET A 143 12.51 -1.81 5.13
CA MET A 143 11.48 -2.41 5.99
C MET A 143 11.18 -3.85 5.59
N TYR A 144 11.19 -4.17 4.29
CA TYR A 144 11.04 -5.55 3.84
C TYR A 144 12.20 -6.45 4.29
N TYR A 145 13.44 -5.96 4.29
CA TYR A 145 14.55 -6.74 4.86
C TYR A 145 14.42 -6.98 6.37
N LEU A 146 13.89 -5.99 7.10
CA LEU A 146 13.57 -6.16 8.52
C LEU A 146 12.41 -7.16 8.69
N TYR A 147 11.44 -7.16 7.78
CA TYR A 147 10.30 -8.09 7.78
C TYR A 147 10.76 -9.53 7.63
N GLU A 148 11.55 -9.84 6.61
CA GLU A 148 12.08 -11.19 6.39
C GLU A 148 12.84 -11.67 7.64
N SER A 149 13.70 -10.80 8.18
CA SER A 149 14.49 -11.12 9.37
C SER A 149 13.64 -11.36 10.62
N GLN A 150 12.61 -10.54 10.83
CA GLN A 150 11.74 -10.63 11.99
C GLN A 150 10.75 -11.81 11.86
N TYR A 151 10.16 -11.98 10.68
CA TYR A 151 9.16 -13.00 10.38
C TYR A 151 9.72 -14.41 10.57
N ASP A 152 10.91 -14.68 10.02
CA ASP A 152 11.56 -16.00 10.15
C ASP A 152 11.86 -16.33 11.61
N ILE A 153 12.46 -15.38 12.33
CA ILE A 153 12.90 -15.57 13.70
C ILE A 153 11.71 -15.65 14.68
N GLU A 154 10.65 -14.90 14.44
CA GLU A 154 9.45 -14.96 15.28
C GLU A 154 8.75 -16.32 15.20
N ARG A 155 8.88 -17.02 14.07
CA ARG A 155 8.28 -18.35 13.85
C ARG A 155 9.13 -19.53 14.35
N GLU A 156 10.37 -19.28 14.77
CA GLU A 156 11.21 -20.33 15.34
C GLU A 156 10.59 -20.90 16.64
N PRO A 157 10.61 -22.24 16.83
CA PRO A 157 10.16 -22.86 18.08
C PRO A 157 10.85 -22.28 19.30
N PHE A 158 10.12 -22.15 20.41
CA PHE A 158 10.68 -21.72 21.68
C PHE A 158 11.82 -22.67 22.09
N GLY A 159 12.98 -22.13 22.48
CA GLY A 159 14.16 -22.91 22.86
C GLY A 159 15.09 -23.34 21.71
N THR A 160 14.86 -22.89 20.47
CA THR A 160 15.75 -23.18 19.31
C THR A 160 17.20 -22.78 19.57
N TYR A 161 17.43 -21.73 20.36
CA TYR A 161 18.76 -21.23 20.74
C TYR A 161 19.00 -21.26 22.26
N GLY A 162 18.51 -22.31 22.95
CA GLY A 162 18.70 -22.46 24.40
C GLY A 162 17.90 -21.45 25.22
N GLU A 163 18.46 -20.99 26.35
CA GLU A 163 17.87 -19.96 27.24
C GLU A 163 18.01 -18.55 26.65
N GLU A 164 17.43 -18.31 25.47
CA GLU A 164 17.38 -16.98 24.85
C GLU A 164 16.36 -16.09 25.57
N THR A 165 16.78 -14.93 26.06
CA THR A 165 15.82 -13.94 26.60
C THR A 165 15.07 -13.23 25.47
N PRO A 166 13.91 -12.60 25.73
CA PRO A 166 13.23 -11.78 24.73
C PRO A 166 14.12 -10.69 24.11
N ASP A 167 15.04 -10.12 24.88
CA ASP A 167 15.96 -9.08 24.40
C ASP A 167 17.09 -9.66 23.53
N ASP A 168 17.57 -10.86 23.84
CA ASP A 168 18.51 -11.59 22.99
C ASP A 168 17.89 -11.90 21.62
N LYS A 169 16.63 -12.36 21.61
CA LYS A 169 15.88 -12.63 20.37
C LYS A 169 15.73 -11.38 19.52
N ARG A 170 15.35 -10.25 20.12
CA ARG A 170 15.23 -8.95 19.45
C ARG A 170 16.57 -8.45 18.91
N LEU A 171 17.64 -8.62 19.68
CA LEU A 171 18.99 -8.28 19.23
C LEU A 171 19.45 -9.16 18.06
N ARG A 172 19.04 -10.44 18.04
CA ARG A 172 19.31 -11.36 16.93
C ARG A 172 18.56 -10.95 15.67
N ILE A 173 17.26 -10.63 15.77
CA ILE A 173 16.48 -10.04 14.65
C ILE A 173 17.20 -8.84 14.07
N TRP A 174 17.61 -7.91 14.92
CA TRP A 174 18.31 -6.70 14.50
C TRP A 174 19.64 -6.98 13.79
N LYS A 175 20.45 -7.90 14.33
CA LYS A 175 21.72 -8.32 13.69
C LYS A 175 21.50 -9.00 12.35
N THR A 176 20.47 -9.85 12.23
CA THR A 176 20.12 -10.54 10.99
C THR A 176 19.68 -9.54 9.93
N PHE A 177 18.81 -8.59 10.30
CA PHE A 177 18.39 -7.48 9.45
C PHE A 177 19.59 -6.70 8.90
N LEU A 178 20.50 -6.24 9.76
CA LEU A 178 21.64 -5.44 9.32
C LEU A 178 22.53 -6.20 8.33
N LYS A 179 22.76 -7.50 8.57
CA LYS A 179 23.49 -8.35 7.61
C LYS A 179 22.75 -8.52 6.29
N PHE A 180 21.43 -8.64 6.35
CA PHE A 180 20.61 -8.83 5.15
C PHE A 180 20.53 -7.55 4.31
N ALA A 181 20.37 -6.39 4.95
CA ALA A 181 20.41 -5.09 4.32
C ALA A 181 21.77 -4.80 3.67
N GLU A 182 22.88 -5.16 4.35
CA GLU A 182 24.24 -4.98 3.82
C GLU A 182 24.49 -5.78 2.53
N LYS A 183 23.96 -7.01 2.45
CA LYS A 183 24.00 -7.81 1.21
C LYS A 183 23.28 -7.14 0.03
N HIS A 184 22.35 -6.24 0.30
CA HIS A 184 21.59 -5.48 -0.70
C HIS A 184 22.10 -4.04 -0.88
N GLY A 185 23.32 -3.75 -0.43
CA GLY A 185 23.96 -2.44 -0.64
C GLY A 185 23.63 -1.39 0.42
N TYR A 186 22.86 -1.74 1.45
CA TYR A 186 22.55 -0.86 2.57
C TYR A 186 23.50 -1.14 3.72
N HIS A 187 24.66 -0.47 3.72
CA HIS A 187 25.60 -0.55 4.84
C HIS A 187 24.92 -0.13 6.15
N LYS A 188 25.40 -0.67 7.27
CA LYS A 188 24.76 -0.56 8.60
C LYS A 188 24.17 0.83 8.91
N ARG A 189 25.00 1.88 8.84
CA ARG A 189 24.59 3.25 9.19
C ARG A 189 23.42 3.74 8.32
N LEU A 190 23.48 3.48 7.01
CA LEU A 190 22.43 3.88 6.09
C LEU A 190 21.12 3.12 6.34
N ALA A 191 21.20 1.82 6.62
CA ALA A 191 20.03 1.02 6.97
C ALA A 191 19.36 1.55 8.27
N GLU A 192 20.17 1.92 9.26
CA GLU A 192 19.73 2.55 10.52
C GLU A 192 19.05 3.90 10.29
N GLU A 193 19.64 4.77 9.47
CA GLU A 193 19.07 6.09 9.13
C GLU A 193 17.74 5.97 8.39
N ILE A 194 17.62 5.02 7.44
CA ILE A 194 16.39 4.78 6.68
C ILE A 194 15.29 4.24 7.60
N ILE A 195 15.56 3.18 8.37
CA ILE A 195 14.54 2.56 9.21
C ILE A 195 14.08 3.49 10.34
N ALA A 196 14.97 4.35 10.84
CA ALA A 196 14.61 5.40 11.79
C ALA A 196 13.55 6.36 11.23
N GLY A 197 13.64 6.72 9.95
CA GLY A 197 12.62 7.53 9.30
C GLY A 197 11.23 6.88 9.37
N THR A 198 11.15 5.56 9.18
CA THR A 198 9.88 4.84 9.06
C THR A 198 9.06 4.77 10.34
N THR A 199 9.61 5.16 11.49
CA THR A 199 8.85 5.17 12.76
C THR A 199 7.69 6.17 12.72
N ARG A 200 7.75 7.19 11.85
CA ARG A 200 6.67 8.16 11.65
C ARG A 200 5.35 7.53 11.19
N THR A 201 5.40 6.37 10.55
CA THR A 201 4.20 5.68 10.02
C THR A 201 3.55 4.76 11.05
N GLY A 202 4.20 4.51 12.19
CA GLY A 202 3.76 3.50 13.16
C GLY A 202 3.94 2.04 12.71
N PHE A 203 4.47 1.81 11.50
CA PHE A 203 4.84 0.47 11.04
C PHE A 203 6.11 -0.07 11.69
N CYS A 204 6.96 0.83 12.20
CA CYS A 204 8.17 0.50 12.90
C CYS A 204 8.21 1.21 14.26
N LYS A 205 8.77 0.55 15.28
CA LYS A 205 8.96 1.12 16.62
C LYS A 205 10.42 1.02 17.06
N ILE A 206 10.85 2.04 17.79
CA ILE A 206 12.16 2.09 18.45
C ILE A 206 12.08 1.26 19.74
N GLN A 207 13.12 0.48 20.01
CA GLN A 207 13.30 -0.20 21.30
C GLN A 207 14.70 0.02 21.85
N TYR A 208 14.76 0.21 23.17
CA TYR A 208 15.99 0.32 23.93
C TYR A 208 16.20 -1.01 24.65
N LEU A 209 17.23 -1.75 24.23
CA LEU A 209 17.62 -3.00 24.86
C LEU A 209 18.77 -2.75 25.82
N ASN A 210 18.60 -3.17 27.07
CA ASN A 210 19.67 -3.16 28.04
C ASN A 210 20.42 -4.48 27.93
N VAL A 211 21.47 -4.48 27.13
CA VAL A 211 22.41 -5.61 27.03
C VAL A 211 23.60 -5.30 27.92
N THR A 212 24.29 -6.31 28.45
CA THR A 212 25.37 -6.15 29.46
C THR A 212 26.24 -4.92 29.21
N ASP A 213 26.14 -3.95 30.14
CA ASP A 213 26.83 -2.66 30.20
C ASP A 213 26.59 -1.64 29.06
N LYS A 214 25.65 -1.89 28.14
CA LYS A 214 25.31 -0.96 27.04
C LYS A 214 23.83 -0.98 26.68
N THR A 215 23.21 0.20 26.64
CA THR A 215 21.91 0.37 25.97
C THR A 215 22.11 0.34 24.46
N LYS A 216 21.39 -0.53 23.77
CA LYS A 216 21.32 -0.58 22.31
C LYS A 216 19.98 -0.09 21.83
N VAL A 217 20.00 0.75 20.81
CA VAL A 217 18.81 1.15 20.07
C VAL A 217 18.62 0.18 18.92
N ILE A 218 17.44 -0.43 18.83
CA ILE A 218 17.04 -1.27 17.71
C ILE A 218 15.66 -0.84 17.21
N TYR A 219 15.29 -1.36 16.05
CA TYR A 219 14.00 -1.12 15.43
C TYR A 219 13.31 -2.45 15.15
N LEU A 220 12.01 -2.52 15.40
CA LEU A 220 11.18 -3.68 15.10
C LEU A 220 9.91 -3.24 14.38
N LEU A 221 9.43 -4.10 13.50
CA LEU A 221 8.16 -3.90 12.83
C LEU A 221 7.01 -4.16 13.81
N THR A 222 5.96 -3.38 13.67
CA THR A 222 4.73 -3.54 14.46
C THR A 222 3.81 -4.56 13.81
N GLY A 223 2.91 -5.16 14.58
CA GLY A 223 1.91 -6.09 14.02
C GLY A 223 1.05 -5.45 12.93
N GLU A 224 0.91 -4.12 12.93
CA GLU A 224 0.23 -3.38 11.87
C GLU A 224 0.96 -3.48 10.53
N TYR A 225 2.30 -3.43 10.51
CA TYR A 225 3.06 -3.65 9.29
C TYR A 225 2.92 -5.08 8.74
N PHE A 226 2.90 -6.09 9.62
CA PHE A 226 2.67 -7.48 9.20
C PHE A 226 1.31 -7.66 8.52
N LYS A 227 0.26 -7.01 9.03
CA LYS A 227 -1.06 -6.99 8.39
C LYS A 227 -1.02 -6.27 7.04
N PHE A 228 -0.40 -5.10 7.00
CA PHE A 228 -0.24 -4.29 5.79
C PHE A 228 0.48 -5.05 4.66
N ILE A 229 1.64 -5.66 4.96
CA ILE A 229 2.44 -6.43 3.99
C ILE A 229 1.65 -7.58 3.37
N LYS A 230 0.87 -8.29 4.20
CA LYS A 230 -0.03 -9.35 3.73
C LYS A 230 -1.10 -8.79 2.79
N GLN A 231 -1.70 -7.65 3.11
CA GLN A 231 -2.72 -7.02 2.26
C GLN A 231 -2.19 -6.52 0.93
N ILE A 232 -0.94 -6.05 0.85
CA ILE A 232 -0.37 -5.64 -0.44
C ILE A 232 0.22 -6.81 -1.24
N GLY A 233 0.28 -8.00 -0.64
CA GLY A 233 0.86 -9.20 -1.27
C GLY A 233 2.33 -9.00 -1.63
N LEU A 234 3.12 -8.34 -0.76
CA LEU A 234 4.56 -8.17 -1.02
C LEU A 234 5.33 -9.49 -0.86
N ASN A 235 4.73 -10.48 -0.17
CA ASN A 235 5.29 -11.80 0.09
C ASN A 235 4.79 -12.89 -0.89
N GLU A 236 4.05 -12.49 -1.93
CA GLU A 236 3.48 -13.34 -2.99
C GLU A 236 4.05 -12.97 -4.36
#